data_AF-W2P890-F1
#
_entry.id   AF-W2P890-F1
#
_cell.length_a   1.000
_cell.length_b   1.000
_cell.length_c   1.000
_cell.angle_alpha   90.00
_cell.angle_beta   90.00
_cell.angle_gamma   90.00
#
_symmetry.space_group_name_H-M   'P 1'
#
loop_
_entity.id
_entity.type
_entity.pdbx_description
1 polymer ?
#
loop_
_entity_poly.entity_id
_entity_poly.type
_entity_poly.pdbx_seq_one_letter_code
_entity_poly.pdbx_strand_id
1 'polypeptide(L)'
;MAFTPRRCRMLAVVTVVAFIYEVVAQEAAGSSSSGSFTSSSGSEVGIVPATTIAQELAQEWFTANFCDNETQLAVGVDSYLKNLSSSDIICNGVPSLQRRTDDQLPNFGCPDVFTAKDASCTCLDAGYNDSETWEFHVVKRSNDSEYPTALSSADILPIDTIRTMLVPSTLKTLRIIGGGNVPQDIQFSPEDRRIPGTTLPIATSPNSTISISTVEIININMFSITLSASSFLPPTTTNLALRNCNLFGFGFHFFDGVTNLQHLDLSSNSLTVPYAGSTTQSSCSNQLCAIETLNLTNNSLTTFPAVVLNIGNLQELYIAHNDITDFNVTNATFNAIKSLKAFESDLPDTSAICPGGTWQTAHSSKFCVANSTIATSESSSGTCTQCITYVGIIGGCIIVALIVLVLWQRSRTRRRALSASLVSSPSSYYLARSGNETVNIQISDKSATEALLEDPVIITNRINYKEIKLGKCLSRGGFGLVFVGEYKG
;
A
#
# COMPACT_ATOMS: atom_id res chain seq x y z
N MET A 1 19.88 19.40 8.77
CA MET A 1 18.81 20.41 8.71
C MET A 1 17.48 19.67 8.71
N ALA A 2 16.66 19.87 9.73
CA ALA A 2 15.41 19.15 9.90
C ALA A 2 14.37 19.66 8.88
N PHE A 3 13.90 18.76 8.01
CA PHE A 3 12.81 19.03 7.08
C PHE A 3 11.50 19.10 7.87
N THR A 4 10.89 20.29 7.90
CA THR A 4 9.50 20.47 8.33
C THR A 4 8.55 19.91 7.27
N PRO A 5 7.52 19.12 7.64
CA PRO A 5 6.51 18.69 6.68
C PRO A 5 5.75 19.92 6.16
N ARG A 6 5.71 20.10 4.83
CA ARG A 6 4.95 21.16 4.16
C ARG A 6 3.46 20.89 4.42
N ARG A 7 2.89 21.56 5.42
CA ARG A 7 1.44 21.54 5.67
C ARG A 7 0.77 22.35 4.56
N CYS A 8 -0.05 21.68 3.75
CA CYS A 8 -1.10 22.35 2.99
C CYS A 8 -1.97 23.11 4.01
N ARG A 9 -1.86 24.44 4.06
CA ARG A 9 -2.74 25.26 4.91
C ARG A 9 -4.14 25.20 4.30
N MET A 10 -4.95 24.23 4.72
CA MET A 10 -6.39 24.27 4.46
C MET A 10 -6.97 25.47 5.21
N LEU A 11 -7.17 26.58 4.51
CA LEU A 11 -8.15 27.60 4.91
C LEU A 11 -9.52 27.05 4.50
N ALA A 12 -10.13 26.26 5.38
CA ALA A 12 -11.54 25.91 5.26
C ALA A 12 -12.37 27.17 5.56
N VAL A 13 -12.70 27.95 4.55
CA VAL A 13 -13.75 28.97 4.65
C VAL A 13 -15.08 28.21 4.54
N VAL A 14 -15.64 27.82 5.68
CA VAL A 14 -16.99 27.24 5.73
C VAL A 14 -18.00 28.37 5.59
N THR A 15 -18.34 28.73 4.36
CA THR A 15 -19.54 29.54 4.07
C THR A 15 -20.75 28.64 4.23
N VAL A 16 -21.43 28.76 5.37
CA VAL A 16 -22.76 28.18 5.60
C VAL A 16 -23.75 28.93 4.71
N VAL A 17 -24.02 28.41 3.51
CA VAL A 17 -25.15 28.87 2.70
C VAL A 17 -26.40 28.18 3.22
N ALA A 18 -27.14 28.87 4.08
CA ALA A 18 -28.45 28.44 4.53
C ALA A 18 -29.46 28.55 3.37
N PHE A 19 -29.89 27.39 2.85
CA PHE A 19 -31.02 27.30 1.93
C PHE A 19 -32.33 27.56 2.69
N ILE A 20 -32.92 28.73 2.50
CA ILE A 20 -34.36 28.94 2.78
C ILE A 20 -35.09 28.70 1.47
N TYR A 21 -35.79 27.57 1.40
CA TYR A 21 -36.86 27.35 0.42
C TYR A 21 -38.10 28.11 0.91
N GLU A 22 -38.53 29.13 0.16
CA GLU A 22 -39.94 29.51 0.14
C GLU A 22 -40.52 29.25 -1.25
N VAL A 23 -41.53 28.38 -1.24
CA VAL A 23 -42.41 28.07 -2.36
C VAL A 23 -43.47 29.15 -2.42
N VAL A 24 -43.48 29.96 -3.49
CA VAL A 24 -44.69 30.64 -3.94
C VAL A 24 -44.75 30.55 -5.46
N ALA A 25 -45.62 29.65 -5.93
CA ALA A 25 -46.12 29.68 -7.29
C ALA A 25 -47.24 30.72 -7.36
N GLN A 26 -47.13 31.71 -8.25
CA GLN A 26 -48.31 32.40 -8.76
C GLN A 26 -48.08 32.92 -10.17
N GLU A 27 -48.93 32.44 -11.08
CA GLU A 27 -49.08 32.90 -12.46
C GLU A 27 -49.53 34.36 -12.51
N ALA A 28 -48.97 35.13 -13.44
CA ALA A 28 -49.69 36.21 -14.11
C ALA A 28 -49.05 36.53 -15.46
N ALA A 29 -49.83 36.32 -16.52
CA ALA A 29 -49.57 36.80 -17.88
C ALA A 29 -49.59 38.34 -17.92
N GLY A 30 -48.71 38.94 -18.73
CA GLY A 30 -48.68 40.38 -18.97
C GLY A 30 -47.83 40.74 -20.19
N SER A 31 -48.48 41.33 -21.17
CA SER A 31 -48.04 41.66 -22.53
C SER A 31 -47.00 42.78 -22.66
N SER A 32 -46.15 42.65 -23.69
CA SER A 32 -45.59 43.69 -24.58
C SER A 32 -45.41 45.14 -24.10
N SER A 33 -44.19 45.68 -24.21
CA SER A 33 -43.98 46.95 -24.91
C SER A 33 -42.53 47.13 -25.36
N SER A 34 -42.42 47.64 -26.58
CA SER A 34 -41.21 48.06 -27.29
C SER A 34 -40.66 49.37 -26.71
N GLY A 35 -39.35 49.43 -26.52
CA GLY A 35 -38.62 50.65 -26.19
C GLY A 35 -37.28 50.67 -26.90
N SER A 36 -37.24 51.29 -28.08
CA SER A 36 -36.02 51.61 -28.80
C SER A 36 -35.36 52.83 -28.16
N PHE A 37 -34.09 52.73 -27.77
CA PHE A 37 -33.22 53.89 -27.55
C PHE A 37 -31.84 53.62 -28.12
N THR A 38 -31.46 54.43 -29.11
CA THR A 38 -30.13 54.48 -29.71
C THR A 38 -29.30 55.61 -29.11
N SER A 39 -27.99 55.34 -29.06
CA SER A 39 -26.83 56.25 -28.93
C SER A 39 -26.47 56.80 -27.54
N SER A 40 -25.28 56.44 -27.05
CA SER A 40 -24.13 57.33 -27.14
C SER A 40 -22.84 56.59 -26.79
N SER A 41 -21.79 56.91 -27.55
CA SER A 41 -20.41 56.47 -27.41
C SER A 41 -19.78 57.02 -26.13
N GLY A 42 -19.21 56.13 -25.31
CA GLY A 42 -18.43 56.48 -24.13
C GLY A 42 -17.51 55.32 -23.75
N SER A 43 -16.21 55.55 -23.90
CA SER A 43 -15.05 54.88 -23.30
C SER A 43 -15.27 53.50 -22.68
N GLU A 44 -14.80 52.48 -23.40
CA GLU A 44 -14.67 51.10 -22.93
C GLU A 44 -13.60 51.05 -21.83
N VAL A 45 -14.02 51.27 -20.57
CA VAL A 45 -13.28 50.75 -19.42
C VAL A 45 -13.38 49.24 -19.55
N GLY A 46 -12.24 48.58 -19.78
CA GLY A 46 -12.16 47.13 -19.94
C GLY A 46 -12.88 46.45 -18.79
N ILE A 47 -14.08 45.92 -19.07
CA ILE A 47 -14.83 45.09 -18.16
C ILE A 47 -14.02 43.80 -18.07
N VAL A 48 -13.32 43.60 -16.96
CA VAL A 48 -12.83 42.25 -16.60
C VAL A 48 -14.10 41.38 -16.60
N PRO A 49 -14.20 40.34 -17.47
CA PRO A 49 -15.38 39.51 -17.48
C PRO A 49 -15.57 38.96 -16.07
N ALA A 50 -16.79 39.09 -15.54
CA ALA A 50 -17.10 38.54 -14.23
C ALA A 50 -16.82 37.03 -14.25
N THR A 51 -15.99 36.55 -13.32
CA THR A 51 -15.71 35.12 -13.17
C THR A 51 -17.03 34.38 -12.93
N THR A 52 -17.28 33.33 -13.69
CA THR A 52 -18.48 32.52 -13.49
C THR A 52 -18.35 31.70 -12.21
N ILE A 53 -19.48 31.30 -11.60
CA ILE A 53 -19.49 30.40 -10.43
C ILE A 53 -18.70 29.11 -10.72
N ALA A 54 -18.76 28.60 -11.96
CA ALA A 54 -18.01 27.42 -12.37
C ALA A 54 -16.50 27.65 -12.36
N GLN A 55 -16.03 28.82 -12.79
CA GLN A 55 -14.61 29.19 -12.74
C GLN A 55 -14.10 29.35 -11.31
N GLU A 56 -14.90 29.96 -10.42
CA GLU A 56 -14.55 30.10 -9.00
C GLU A 56 -14.41 28.73 -8.32
N LEU A 57 -15.39 27.83 -8.53
CA LEU A 57 -15.33 26.46 -8.02
C LEU A 57 -14.14 25.66 -8.57
N ALA A 58 -13.77 25.85 -9.84
CA ALA A 58 -12.59 25.22 -10.44
C ALA A 58 -11.29 25.71 -9.79
N GLN A 59 -11.20 27.02 -9.51
CA GLN A 59 -10.07 27.63 -8.82
C GLN A 59 -9.95 27.16 -7.37
N GLU A 60 -11.06 27.10 -6.64
CA GLU A 60 -11.09 26.57 -5.27
C GLU A 60 -10.70 25.08 -5.23
N TRP A 61 -11.23 24.28 -6.16
CA TRP A 61 -10.87 22.89 -6.30
C TRP A 61 -9.37 22.72 -6.57
N PHE A 62 -8.82 23.48 -7.52
CA PHE A 62 -7.41 23.41 -7.89
C PHE A 62 -6.54 23.80 -6.70
N THR A 63 -6.92 24.86 -6.00
CA THR A 63 -6.13 25.34 -4.87
C THR A 63 -6.15 24.41 -3.65
N ALA A 64 -7.22 23.64 -3.47
CA ALA A 64 -7.32 22.62 -2.43
C ALA A 64 -6.54 21.33 -2.75
N ASN A 65 -6.34 21.03 -4.04
CA ASN A 65 -5.76 19.77 -4.50
C ASN A 65 -4.26 19.87 -4.84
N PHE A 66 -3.79 21.05 -5.23
CA PHE A 66 -2.39 21.32 -5.54
C PHE A 66 -1.77 22.13 -4.40
N CYS A 67 -0.92 21.48 -3.60
CA CYS A 67 -0.16 22.22 -2.59
C CYS A 67 0.86 23.13 -3.28
N ASP A 68 1.25 24.18 -2.57
CA ASP A 68 2.21 25.13 -3.10
C ASP A 68 3.58 24.49 -3.34
N ASN A 69 4.15 24.79 -4.50
CA ASN A 69 5.42 24.26 -4.98
C ASN A 69 5.44 22.70 -5.02
N GLU A 70 4.33 22.09 -5.43
CA GLU A 70 4.18 20.65 -5.68
C GLU A 70 3.94 20.41 -7.18
N THR A 71 4.77 19.60 -7.83
CA THR A 71 4.53 19.15 -9.21
C THR A 71 3.87 17.79 -9.21
N GLN A 72 2.67 17.70 -9.79
CA GLN A 72 1.92 16.44 -9.88
C GLN A 72 1.85 15.95 -11.32
N LEU A 73 2.01 14.63 -11.51
CA LEU A 73 1.50 13.96 -12.71
C LEU A 73 0.00 13.74 -12.52
N ALA A 74 -0.80 14.37 -13.38
CA ALA A 74 -2.25 14.36 -13.27
C ALA A 74 -2.92 14.18 -14.64
N VAL A 75 -4.13 13.62 -14.61
CA VAL A 75 -4.95 13.38 -15.81
C VAL A 75 -6.35 13.88 -15.54
N GLY A 76 -6.81 14.81 -16.38
CA GLY A 76 -8.14 15.40 -16.30
C GLY A 76 -8.40 16.24 -15.05
N VAL A 77 -9.58 16.83 -15.03
CA VAL A 77 -10.17 17.54 -13.89
C VAL A 77 -11.44 16.81 -13.46
N ASP A 78 -11.79 16.95 -12.19
CA ASP A 78 -12.87 16.23 -11.52
C ASP A 78 -14.21 16.21 -12.29
N SER A 79 -14.88 15.06 -12.23
CA SER A 79 -16.28 14.85 -12.63
C SER A 79 -17.30 15.85 -12.04
N TYR A 80 -16.98 16.57 -10.96
CA TYR A 80 -17.79 17.64 -10.37
C TYR A 80 -17.68 18.98 -11.11
N LEU A 81 -16.68 19.15 -11.99
CA LEU A 81 -16.50 20.35 -12.81
C LEU A 81 -17.29 20.28 -14.14
N LYS A 82 -18.49 19.68 -14.12
CA LYS A 82 -19.35 19.42 -15.30
C LYS A 82 -19.75 20.65 -16.11
N ASN A 83 -19.58 21.84 -15.54
CA ASN A 83 -19.96 23.11 -16.15
C ASN A 83 -18.78 23.89 -16.73
N LEU A 84 -17.57 23.33 -16.72
CA LEU A 84 -16.44 23.93 -17.44
C LEU A 84 -16.62 23.77 -18.94
N SER A 85 -16.23 24.80 -19.69
CA SER A 85 -16.17 24.70 -21.15
C SER A 85 -15.07 23.71 -21.55
N SER A 86 -15.15 23.12 -22.75
CA SER A 86 -14.11 22.21 -23.24
C SER A 86 -12.72 22.87 -23.29
N SER A 87 -12.65 24.19 -23.47
CA SER A 87 -11.40 24.97 -23.40
C SER A 87 -10.84 25.15 -21.98
N ASP A 88 -11.64 24.93 -20.95
CA ASP A 88 -11.21 25.05 -19.54
C ASP A 88 -10.73 23.70 -18.98
N ILE A 89 -10.71 22.63 -19.77
CA ILE A 89 -10.18 21.32 -19.35
C ILE A 89 -8.67 21.34 -19.55
N ILE A 90 -7.91 21.15 -18.46
CA ILE A 90 -6.45 21.06 -18.52
C ILE A 90 -6.05 19.96 -19.51
N CYS A 91 -5.27 20.35 -20.53
CA CYS A 91 -4.76 19.46 -21.56
C CYS A 91 -5.81 18.60 -22.26
N ASN A 92 -7.05 19.10 -22.39
CA ASN A 92 -8.16 18.35 -23.01
C ASN A 92 -8.38 16.94 -22.39
N GLY A 93 -7.97 16.74 -21.14
CA GLY A 93 -8.11 15.48 -20.43
C GLY A 93 -6.99 14.46 -20.65
N VAL A 94 -5.95 14.77 -21.44
CA VAL A 94 -4.77 13.90 -21.53
C VAL A 94 -3.84 14.07 -20.32
N PRO A 95 -2.89 13.14 -20.09
CA PRO A 95 -1.91 13.29 -19.01
C PRO A 95 -1.10 14.57 -19.14
N SER A 96 -0.73 15.14 -17.99
CA SER A 96 0.03 16.39 -17.93
C SER A 96 0.81 16.50 -16.63
N LEU A 97 1.89 17.28 -16.67
CA LEU A 97 2.50 17.81 -15.46
C LEU A 97 1.76 19.08 -15.07
N GLN A 98 1.32 19.15 -13.82
CA GLN A 98 0.61 20.29 -13.26
C GLN A 98 1.30 20.76 -11.98
N ARG A 99 1.56 22.06 -11.87
CA ARG A 99 2.20 22.67 -10.69
C ARG A 99 1.50 23.96 -10.34
N ARG A 100 1.42 24.26 -9.05
CA ARG A 100 1.07 25.58 -8.53
C ARG A 100 2.25 26.17 -7.75
N THR A 101 2.64 27.40 -8.03
CA THR A 101 3.68 28.09 -7.25
C THR A 101 3.58 29.61 -7.41
N ASP A 102 3.69 30.35 -6.31
CA ASP A 102 3.78 31.82 -6.33
C ASP A 102 5.24 32.33 -6.46
N ASP A 103 6.22 31.42 -6.36
CA ASP A 103 7.66 31.73 -6.48
C ASP A 103 8.11 32.03 -7.92
N GLN A 104 7.36 31.56 -8.93
CA GLN A 104 7.68 31.69 -10.35
C GLN A 104 6.45 32.04 -11.17
N LEU A 105 6.65 32.81 -12.25
CA LEU A 105 5.56 33.08 -13.19
C LEU A 105 5.08 31.79 -13.87
N PRO A 106 3.77 31.63 -14.09
CA PRO A 106 3.23 30.52 -14.85
C PRO A 106 3.85 30.37 -16.24
N ASN A 107 3.94 29.12 -16.72
CA ASN A 107 4.33 28.85 -18.11
C ASN A 107 3.22 29.15 -19.15
N PHE A 108 2.06 29.62 -18.70
CA PHE A 108 0.86 29.87 -19.51
C PHE A 108 0.35 28.65 -20.30
N GLY A 109 0.70 27.44 -19.88
CA GLY A 109 0.24 26.19 -20.51
C GLY A 109 -1.08 25.67 -19.94
N CYS A 110 -1.54 26.17 -18.79
CA CYS A 110 -2.88 25.86 -18.27
C CYS A 110 -3.93 26.81 -18.89
N PRO A 111 -5.22 26.40 -18.92
CA PRO A 111 -6.33 27.33 -19.16
C PRO A 111 -6.30 28.54 -18.21
N ASP A 112 -6.77 29.70 -18.70
CA ASP A 112 -6.72 31.00 -17.97
C ASP A 112 -7.32 30.92 -16.56
N VAL A 113 -8.37 30.10 -16.38
CA VAL A 113 -9.02 29.87 -15.08
C VAL A 113 -8.03 29.36 -14.02
N PHE A 114 -7.08 28.51 -14.38
CA PHE A 114 -6.07 27.97 -13.46
C PHE A 114 -4.79 28.81 -13.45
N THR A 115 -4.41 29.39 -14.59
CA THR A 115 -3.28 30.33 -14.67
C THR A 115 -3.49 31.53 -13.73
N ALA A 116 -4.73 31.97 -13.53
CA ALA A 116 -5.10 32.99 -12.53
C ALA A 116 -4.87 32.57 -11.05
N LYS A 117 -4.53 31.30 -10.80
CA LYS A 117 -4.12 30.74 -9.50
C LYS A 117 -2.70 30.17 -9.55
N ASP A 118 -1.84 30.80 -10.34
CA ASP A 118 -0.41 30.49 -10.47
C ASP A 118 -0.11 29.05 -10.93
N ALA A 119 -1.00 28.51 -11.77
CA ALA A 119 -0.85 27.17 -12.32
C ALA A 119 0.03 27.14 -13.56
N SER A 120 0.96 26.18 -13.63
CA SER A 120 1.70 25.81 -14.84
C SER A 120 1.35 24.39 -15.26
N CYS A 121 1.08 24.18 -16.55
CA CYS A 121 0.68 22.89 -17.11
C CYS A 121 1.51 22.56 -18.33
N THR A 122 1.87 21.29 -18.48
CA THR A 122 2.59 20.79 -19.65
C THR A 122 1.95 19.48 -20.08
N CYS A 123 1.30 19.50 -21.24
CA CYS A 123 0.51 18.39 -21.75
C CYS A 123 1.39 17.30 -22.36
N LEU A 124 1.00 16.04 -22.17
CA LEU A 124 1.62 14.85 -22.75
C LEU A 124 0.68 14.29 -23.83
N ASP A 125 0.55 15.01 -24.93
CA ASP A 125 -0.40 14.62 -26.00
C ASP A 125 0.16 13.44 -26.84
N ALA A 126 1.45 13.49 -27.15
CA ALA A 126 2.12 12.51 -27.99
C ALA A 126 2.32 11.17 -27.26
N GLY A 127 1.64 10.12 -27.74
CA GLY A 127 1.79 8.75 -27.23
C GLY A 127 0.77 8.32 -26.18
N TYR A 128 -0.09 9.23 -25.70
CA TYR A 128 -1.12 8.91 -24.70
C TYR A 128 -2.55 9.01 -25.23
N ASN A 129 -2.78 9.85 -26.24
CA ASN A 129 -4.08 9.92 -26.90
C ASN A 129 -4.35 8.63 -27.69
N ASP A 130 -5.53 8.03 -27.50
CA ASP A 130 -5.97 6.78 -28.16
C ASP A 130 -5.07 5.55 -27.94
N SER A 131 -4.16 5.59 -26.95
CA SER A 131 -3.28 4.46 -26.62
C SER A 131 -3.93 3.49 -25.63
N GLU A 132 -3.75 2.19 -25.86
CA GLU A 132 -4.10 1.14 -24.89
C GLU A 132 -3.02 0.97 -23.80
N THR A 133 -1.87 1.63 -23.95
CA THR A 133 -0.75 1.58 -23.01
C THR A 133 -0.28 2.98 -22.64
N TRP A 134 -0.29 3.27 -21.34
CA TRP A 134 0.33 4.47 -20.78
C TRP A 134 1.57 4.06 -20.00
N GLU A 135 2.71 4.62 -20.38
CA GLU A 135 3.99 4.41 -19.70
C GLU A 135 4.56 5.77 -19.30
N PHE A 136 4.92 5.92 -18.03
CA PHE A 136 5.50 7.15 -17.50
C PHE A 136 6.87 6.85 -16.90
N HIS A 137 7.89 7.57 -17.36
CA HIS A 137 9.22 7.59 -16.74
C HIS A 137 9.27 8.77 -15.79
N VAL A 138 9.53 8.53 -14.51
CA VAL A 138 9.41 9.56 -13.47
C VAL A 138 10.66 9.60 -12.58
N VAL A 139 11.00 10.79 -12.08
CA VAL A 139 12.02 10.97 -11.04
C VAL A 139 11.52 11.93 -9.98
N LYS A 140 11.96 11.72 -8.74
CA LYS A 140 11.66 12.65 -7.67
C LYS A 140 12.30 14.00 -7.99
N ARG A 141 11.48 15.04 -8.04
CA ARG A 141 11.95 16.42 -8.24
C ARG A 141 12.94 16.81 -7.15
N SER A 142 14.12 17.29 -7.55
CA SER A 142 15.23 17.61 -6.65
C SER A 142 15.60 19.09 -6.62
N ASN A 143 15.35 19.83 -7.70
CA ASN A 143 15.66 21.26 -7.82
C ASN A 143 14.46 22.04 -8.39
N ASP A 144 14.37 23.32 -8.05
CA ASP A 144 13.51 24.31 -8.72
C ASP A 144 14.17 24.73 -10.04
N SER A 145 14.13 23.85 -11.04
CA SER A 145 14.40 24.22 -12.43
C SER A 145 13.19 24.93 -13.04
N GLU A 146 13.42 25.60 -14.17
CA GLU A 146 12.35 26.16 -14.99
C GLU A 146 11.33 25.06 -15.34
N TYR A 147 10.04 25.41 -15.27
CA TYR A 147 8.96 24.48 -15.52
C TYR A 147 8.88 24.16 -17.02
N PRO A 148 8.76 22.89 -17.43
CA PRO A 148 8.83 22.52 -18.84
C PRO A 148 7.68 23.14 -19.64
N THR A 149 7.97 23.59 -20.86
CA THR A 149 6.95 24.12 -21.78
C THR A 149 6.45 23.07 -22.78
N ALA A 150 7.24 22.01 -23.01
CA ALA A 150 6.88 20.87 -23.84
C ALA A 150 7.47 19.58 -23.27
N LEU A 151 6.72 18.49 -23.38
CA LEU A 151 7.12 17.14 -22.97
C LEU A 151 6.56 16.10 -23.97
N SER A 152 7.19 14.93 -23.98
CA SER A 152 6.83 13.77 -24.75
C SER A 152 6.81 12.52 -23.86
N SER A 153 6.25 11.41 -24.37
CA SER A 153 6.24 10.13 -23.67
C SER A 153 7.62 9.52 -23.40
N ALA A 154 8.67 10.00 -24.09
CA ALA A 154 10.04 9.55 -23.89
C ALA A 154 10.78 10.32 -22.77
N ASP A 155 10.21 11.44 -22.30
CA ASP A 155 10.85 12.29 -21.32
C ASP A 155 10.72 11.71 -19.90
N ILE A 156 11.77 11.90 -19.10
CA ILE A 156 11.75 11.55 -17.68
C ILE A 156 11.14 12.73 -16.91
N LEU A 157 9.98 12.50 -16.31
CA LEU A 157 9.15 13.51 -15.69
C LEU A 157 9.60 13.80 -14.24
N PRO A 158 10.07 15.02 -13.92
CA PRO A 158 10.43 15.41 -12.57
C PRO A 158 9.16 15.77 -11.77
N ILE A 159 8.74 14.87 -10.87
CA ILE A 159 7.47 15.03 -10.13
C ILE A 159 7.65 14.83 -8.63
N ASP A 160 6.70 15.38 -7.87
CA ASP A 160 6.57 15.17 -6.45
C ASP A 160 5.53 14.09 -6.12
N THR A 161 4.44 14.08 -6.89
CA THR A 161 3.23 13.29 -6.60
C THR A 161 2.59 12.76 -7.88
N ILE A 162 1.99 11.58 -7.80
CA ILE A 162 1.11 11.00 -8.81
C ILE A 162 -0.32 11.07 -8.27
N ARG A 163 -1.19 11.75 -8.99
CA ARG A 163 -2.61 11.82 -8.65
C ARG A 163 -3.34 10.61 -9.24
N THR A 164 -4.41 10.15 -8.59
CA THR A 164 -5.35 9.19 -9.17
C THR A 164 -5.68 9.58 -10.62
N MET A 165 -5.38 8.70 -11.56
CA MET A 165 -5.50 9.00 -12.99
C MET A 165 -6.94 8.79 -13.48
N LEU A 166 -7.50 9.78 -14.17
CA LEU A 166 -8.76 9.63 -14.89
C LEU A 166 -8.45 9.01 -16.26
N VAL A 167 -8.76 7.73 -16.43
CA VAL A 167 -8.35 6.95 -17.61
C VAL A 167 -9.52 6.69 -18.58
N PRO A 168 -9.25 6.65 -19.90
CA PRO A 168 -10.25 6.21 -20.87
C PRO A 168 -10.54 4.71 -20.72
N SER A 169 -11.72 4.28 -21.17
CA SER A 169 -12.14 2.87 -21.11
C SER A 169 -11.33 1.94 -22.04
N THR A 170 -10.57 2.51 -22.97
CA THR A 170 -9.67 1.80 -23.89
C THR A 170 -8.35 1.39 -23.24
N LEU A 171 -7.92 2.05 -22.15
CA LEU A 171 -6.63 1.78 -21.53
C LEU A 171 -6.58 0.37 -20.92
N LYS A 172 -5.56 -0.41 -21.30
CA LYS A 172 -5.33 -1.78 -20.84
C LYS A 172 -4.13 -1.89 -19.92
N THR A 173 -3.08 -1.11 -20.19
CA THR A 173 -1.78 -1.21 -19.51
C THR A 173 -1.36 0.14 -18.96
N LEU A 174 -1.06 0.19 -17.67
CA LEU A 174 -0.53 1.36 -16.98
C LEU A 174 0.84 1.02 -16.37
N ARG A 175 1.88 1.77 -16.76
CA ARG A 175 3.26 1.56 -16.32
C ARG A 175 3.84 2.85 -15.74
N ILE A 176 4.42 2.78 -14.56
CA ILE A 176 5.11 3.88 -13.89
C ILE A 176 6.50 3.38 -13.53
N ILE A 177 7.52 4.00 -14.11
CA ILE A 177 8.90 3.56 -14.04
C ILE A 177 9.73 4.70 -13.43
N GLY A 178 10.23 4.47 -12.22
CA GLY A 178 11.15 5.37 -11.55
C GLY A 178 12.54 5.33 -12.17
N GLY A 179 13.15 6.49 -12.41
CA GLY A 179 14.53 6.59 -12.85
C GLY A 179 15.56 6.35 -11.73
N GLY A 180 16.83 6.18 -12.11
CA GLY A 180 17.94 6.02 -11.16
C GLY A 180 18.07 4.60 -10.57
N ASN A 181 18.98 4.47 -9.60
CA ASN A 181 19.35 3.16 -9.01
C ASN A 181 18.62 2.84 -7.71
N VAL A 182 17.86 3.80 -7.17
CA VAL A 182 17.11 3.65 -5.91
C VAL A 182 15.65 4.01 -6.15
N PRO A 183 14.71 3.37 -5.39
CA PRO A 183 13.30 3.67 -5.52
C PRO A 183 13.00 5.16 -5.30
N GLN A 184 12.20 5.75 -6.19
CA GLN A 184 11.88 7.17 -6.14
C GLN A 184 10.82 7.46 -5.06
N ASP A 185 11.09 8.44 -4.19
CA ASP A 185 10.16 8.88 -3.13
C ASP A 185 9.07 9.81 -3.69
N ILE A 186 8.23 9.28 -4.57
CA ILE A 186 7.09 9.96 -5.18
C ILE A 186 5.82 9.62 -4.39
N GLN A 187 5.03 10.65 -4.06
CA GLN A 187 3.79 10.47 -3.30
C GLN A 187 2.63 10.06 -4.20
N PHE A 188 1.60 9.45 -3.63
CA PHE A 188 0.31 9.23 -4.30
C PHE A 188 -0.75 10.06 -3.58
N SER A 189 -1.62 10.72 -4.35
CA SER A 189 -2.73 11.49 -3.77
C SER A 189 -4.05 11.22 -4.47
N PRO A 190 -5.17 11.30 -3.73
CA PRO A 190 -6.47 11.05 -4.32
C PRO A 190 -6.82 12.09 -5.36
N GLU A 191 -7.88 11.79 -6.10
CA GLU A 191 -8.51 12.70 -7.04
C GLU A 191 -8.88 14.02 -6.32
N ASP A 192 -9.71 13.97 -5.28
CA ASP A 192 -10.02 15.16 -4.47
C ASP A 192 -9.57 14.99 -3.01
N ARG A 193 -8.54 15.73 -2.60
CA ARG A 193 -8.00 15.78 -1.23
C ARG A 193 -8.97 16.38 -0.21
N ARG A 194 -10.05 17.04 -0.65
CA ARG A 194 -11.11 17.54 0.24
C ARG A 194 -12.03 16.43 0.72
N ILE A 195 -12.08 15.31 0.00
CA ILE A 195 -12.93 14.17 0.34
C ILE A 195 -12.13 13.26 1.29
N PRO A 196 -12.54 13.13 2.56
CA PRO A 196 -11.84 12.25 3.49
C PRO A 196 -12.06 10.78 3.12
N GLY A 197 -11.00 9.99 3.12
CA GLY A 197 -11.07 8.56 2.86
C GLY A 197 -9.69 7.93 2.75
N THR A 198 -9.64 6.60 2.87
CA THR A 198 -8.43 5.79 2.66
C THR A 198 -8.36 5.20 1.24
N THR A 199 -9.46 5.30 0.50
CA THR A 199 -9.55 4.81 -0.88
C THR A 199 -8.70 5.68 -1.78
N LEU A 200 -7.69 5.06 -2.38
CA LEU A 200 -6.69 5.74 -3.20
C LEU A 200 -6.39 4.90 -4.44
N PRO A 201 -7.34 4.79 -5.38
CA PRO A 201 -7.09 4.04 -6.61
C PRO A 201 -6.01 4.74 -7.43
N ILE A 202 -5.13 3.97 -8.05
CA ILE A 202 -4.13 4.49 -8.99
C ILE A 202 -4.79 5.11 -10.23
N ALA A 203 -5.92 4.53 -10.65
CA ALA A 203 -6.69 4.95 -11.80
C ALA A 203 -8.19 4.70 -11.58
N THR A 204 -9.02 5.58 -12.13
CA THR A 204 -10.48 5.46 -12.14
C THR A 204 -11.05 5.91 -13.48
N SER A 205 -12.25 5.44 -13.81
CA SER A 205 -12.99 5.89 -14.99
C SER A 205 -14.39 6.33 -14.56
N PRO A 206 -14.61 7.63 -14.26
CA PRO A 206 -15.86 8.10 -13.66
C PRO A 206 -17.09 7.91 -14.55
N ASN A 207 -16.89 7.98 -15.87
CA ASN A 207 -17.96 7.99 -16.87
C ASN A 207 -18.07 6.68 -17.67
N SER A 208 -17.26 5.68 -17.36
CA SER A 208 -17.21 4.42 -18.12
C SER A 208 -16.63 3.27 -17.30
N THR A 209 -16.60 2.07 -17.87
CA THR A 209 -15.94 0.93 -17.24
C THR A 209 -14.43 1.04 -17.37
N ILE A 210 -13.72 0.79 -16.26
CA ILE A 210 -12.26 0.63 -16.27
C ILE A 210 -11.89 -0.72 -16.90
N SER A 211 -10.88 -0.73 -17.76
CA SER A 211 -10.45 -1.92 -18.51
C SER A 211 -8.98 -2.30 -18.28
N ILE A 212 -8.30 -1.65 -17.33
CA ILE A 212 -6.88 -1.87 -17.07
C ILE A 212 -6.69 -3.30 -16.57
N SER A 213 -6.00 -4.13 -17.34
CA SER A 213 -5.64 -5.50 -16.97
C SER A 213 -4.21 -5.59 -16.44
N THR A 214 -3.35 -4.64 -16.79
CA THR A 214 -1.93 -4.66 -16.42
C THR A 214 -1.52 -3.37 -15.71
N VAL A 215 -0.97 -3.51 -14.51
CA VAL A 215 -0.37 -2.42 -13.73
C VAL A 215 1.08 -2.78 -13.43
N GLU A 216 2.01 -1.93 -13.85
CA GLU A 216 3.44 -2.06 -13.52
C GLU A 216 3.92 -0.81 -12.81
N ILE A 217 4.43 -0.97 -11.59
CA ILE A 217 5.14 0.06 -10.86
C ILE A 217 6.54 -0.47 -10.59
N ILE A 218 7.54 0.25 -11.09
CA ILE A 218 8.94 -0.16 -11.04
C ILE A 218 9.74 0.97 -10.42
N ASN A 219 10.58 0.66 -9.44
CA ASN A 219 11.53 1.63 -8.87
C ASN A 219 10.86 2.87 -8.24
N ILE A 220 9.70 2.70 -7.61
CA ILE A 220 8.98 3.74 -6.85
C ILE A 220 8.85 3.26 -5.41
N ASN A 221 9.16 4.11 -4.43
CA ASN A 221 8.98 3.74 -3.03
C ASN A 221 7.48 3.63 -2.70
N MET A 222 7.00 2.40 -2.56
CA MET A 222 5.60 2.08 -2.33
C MET A 222 5.31 1.68 -0.87
N PHE A 223 6.31 1.71 0.02
CA PHE A 223 6.23 1.24 1.40
C PHE A 223 5.00 1.76 2.17
N SER A 224 4.74 3.07 2.10
CA SER A 224 3.60 3.66 2.81
C SER A 224 2.26 3.27 2.16
N ILE A 225 2.20 3.32 0.83
CA ILE A 225 0.97 3.14 0.08
C ILE A 225 0.47 1.71 0.16
N THR A 226 1.36 0.71 0.08
CA THR A 226 0.95 -0.69 0.20
C THR A 226 0.38 -1.03 1.57
N LEU A 227 0.74 -0.28 2.62
CA LEU A 227 0.25 -0.49 3.98
C LEU A 227 -1.04 0.27 4.28
N SER A 228 -1.23 1.47 3.71
CA SER A 228 -2.33 2.36 4.11
C SER A 228 -3.47 2.51 3.10
N ALA A 229 -3.22 2.28 1.81
CA ALA A 229 -4.23 2.51 0.78
C ALA A 229 -5.25 1.36 0.71
N SER A 230 -6.52 1.70 0.49
CA SER A 230 -7.57 0.74 0.16
C SER A 230 -7.96 0.82 -1.32
N SER A 231 -8.23 -0.34 -1.94
CA SER A 231 -8.64 -0.46 -3.35
C SER A 231 -7.71 0.29 -4.30
N PHE A 232 -6.39 0.13 -4.11
CA PHE A 232 -5.39 0.85 -4.89
C PHE A 232 -5.40 0.43 -6.36
N LEU A 233 -5.68 -0.83 -6.64
CA LEU A 233 -5.64 -1.41 -7.97
C LEU A 233 -7.04 -1.44 -8.63
N PRO A 234 -7.12 -1.26 -9.97
CA PRO A 234 -8.35 -1.51 -10.70
C PRO A 234 -8.85 -2.96 -10.50
N PRO A 235 -10.15 -3.20 -10.28
CA PRO A 235 -10.71 -4.55 -10.09
C PRO A 235 -10.46 -5.51 -11.28
N THR A 236 -10.20 -4.96 -12.46
CA THR A 236 -9.90 -5.69 -13.70
C THR A 236 -8.45 -6.18 -13.80
N THR A 237 -7.60 -5.86 -12.82
CA THR A 237 -6.17 -6.19 -12.88
C THR A 237 -5.94 -7.71 -12.84
N THR A 238 -5.28 -8.23 -13.87
CA THR A 238 -4.85 -9.64 -13.98
C THR A 238 -3.34 -9.79 -13.90
N ASN A 239 -2.60 -8.72 -14.25
CA ASN A 239 -1.14 -8.64 -14.22
C ASN A 239 -0.71 -7.47 -13.32
N LEU A 240 0.03 -7.77 -12.26
CA LEU A 240 0.60 -6.77 -11.37
C LEU A 240 2.11 -6.99 -11.23
N ALA A 241 2.88 -5.94 -11.51
CA ALA A 241 4.30 -5.89 -11.17
C ALA A 241 4.58 -4.72 -10.23
N LEU A 242 5.16 -5.01 -9.07
CA LEU A 242 5.68 -4.03 -8.11
C LEU A 242 7.16 -4.34 -7.86
N ARG A 243 8.03 -3.97 -8.79
CA ARG A 243 9.46 -4.35 -8.79
C ARG A 243 10.34 -3.24 -8.22
N ASN A 244 11.26 -3.58 -7.34
CA ASN A 244 12.14 -2.59 -6.71
C ASN A 244 11.36 -1.43 -6.08
N CYS A 245 10.32 -1.75 -5.33
CA CYS A 245 9.38 -0.78 -4.80
C CYS A 245 9.51 -0.57 -3.28
N ASN A 246 10.63 -1.02 -2.70
CA ASN A 246 10.89 -0.96 -1.25
C ASN A 246 9.74 -1.59 -0.42
N LEU A 247 9.16 -2.67 -0.92
CA LEU A 247 8.03 -3.33 -0.25
C LEU A 247 8.51 -4.15 0.96
N PHE A 248 7.84 -3.94 2.08
CA PHE A 248 7.97 -4.80 3.27
C PHE A 248 6.72 -5.67 3.48
N GLY A 249 5.57 -5.19 3.03
CA GLY A 249 4.30 -5.91 3.14
C GLY A 249 3.12 -5.11 2.61
N PHE A 250 1.93 -5.67 2.85
CA PHE A 250 0.65 -5.10 2.40
C PHE A 250 -0.31 -4.96 3.57
N GLY A 251 -1.07 -3.86 3.55
CA GLY A 251 -2.26 -3.68 4.36
C GLY A 251 -3.42 -4.49 3.80
N PHE A 252 -4.41 -4.74 4.67
CA PHE A 252 -5.52 -5.66 4.38
C PHE A 252 -6.35 -5.26 3.14
N HIS A 253 -6.52 -3.96 2.92
CA HIS A 253 -7.41 -3.43 1.88
C HIS A 253 -6.71 -3.11 0.55
N PHE A 254 -5.40 -3.37 0.44
CA PHE A 254 -4.64 -2.96 -0.74
C PHE A 254 -5.14 -3.63 -2.03
N PHE A 255 -5.46 -4.94 -1.95
CA PHE A 255 -5.94 -5.77 -3.05
C PHE A 255 -7.47 -5.80 -3.18
N ASP A 256 -8.20 -4.99 -2.41
CA ASP A 256 -9.67 -5.02 -2.41
C ASP A 256 -10.27 -4.82 -3.81
N GLY A 257 -11.09 -5.79 -4.21
CA GLY A 257 -11.75 -5.82 -5.52
C GLY A 257 -10.97 -6.56 -6.61
N VAL A 258 -9.71 -6.90 -6.39
CA VAL A 258 -8.88 -7.65 -7.36
C VAL A 258 -8.99 -9.15 -7.07
N THR A 259 -9.87 -9.85 -7.80
CA THR A 259 -10.14 -11.28 -7.57
C THR A 259 -9.61 -12.22 -8.65
N ASN A 260 -9.11 -11.66 -9.76
CA ASN A 260 -8.65 -12.42 -10.93
C ASN A 260 -7.16 -12.17 -11.24
N LEU A 261 -6.35 -11.88 -10.22
CA LEU A 261 -4.92 -11.67 -10.40
C LEU A 261 -4.23 -12.99 -10.74
N GLN A 262 -3.67 -13.08 -11.95
CA GLN A 262 -3.02 -14.28 -12.49
C GLN A 262 -1.49 -14.18 -12.42
N HIS A 263 -0.95 -12.99 -12.67
CA HIS A 263 0.50 -12.78 -12.67
C HIS A 263 0.84 -11.71 -11.63
N LEU A 264 1.63 -12.11 -10.64
CA LEU A 264 2.09 -11.24 -9.56
C LEU A 264 3.61 -11.26 -9.48
N ASP A 265 4.22 -10.12 -9.78
CA ASP A 265 5.66 -9.91 -9.67
C ASP A 265 5.98 -8.90 -8.56
N LEU A 266 6.62 -9.39 -7.50
CA LEU A 266 7.07 -8.63 -6.34
C LEU A 266 8.59 -8.70 -6.19
N SER A 267 9.32 -8.91 -7.30
CA SER A 267 10.77 -9.09 -7.27
C SER A 267 11.55 -7.84 -6.85
N SER A 268 12.74 -8.04 -6.31
CA SER A 268 13.65 -6.98 -5.86
C SER A 268 13.05 -6.10 -4.77
N ASN A 269 12.40 -6.68 -3.76
CA ASN A 269 11.86 -5.94 -2.60
C ASN A 269 12.53 -6.41 -1.30
N SER A 270 11.87 -6.19 -0.16
CA SER A 270 12.35 -6.58 1.17
C SER A 270 11.31 -7.43 1.91
N LEU A 271 10.57 -8.26 1.16
CA LEU A 271 9.54 -9.12 1.72
C LEU A 271 10.17 -10.26 2.52
N THR A 272 9.71 -10.46 3.76
CA THR A 272 10.12 -11.59 4.61
C THR A 272 9.08 -12.72 4.64
N VAL A 273 7.90 -12.49 4.04
CA VAL A 273 6.82 -13.46 3.88
C VAL A 273 6.28 -13.38 2.45
N PRO A 274 5.69 -14.45 1.90
CA PRO A 274 5.31 -14.50 0.48
C PRO A 274 4.04 -13.73 0.11
N TYR A 275 3.22 -13.35 1.10
CA TYR A 275 1.92 -12.65 0.96
C TYR A 275 0.85 -13.32 0.08
N ALA A 276 1.14 -14.46 -0.55
CA ALA A 276 0.20 -15.28 -1.31
C ALA A 276 0.02 -16.69 -0.70
N GLY A 277 -1.11 -17.34 -0.99
CA GLY A 277 -1.46 -18.65 -0.47
C GLY A 277 -2.14 -18.63 0.91
N SER A 278 -2.33 -19.79 1.52
CA SER A 278 -3.03 -19.94 2.81
C SER A 278 -2.22 -20.82 3.76
N THR A 279 -2.29 -20.51 5.07
CA THR A 279 -1.70 -21.37 6.11
C THR A 279 -2.54 -22.62 6.37
N THR A 280 -3.79 -22.67 5.89
CA THR A 280 -4.57 -23.90 5.88
C THR A 280 -4.18 -24.73 4.66
N GLN A 281 -3.68 -25.94 4.90
CA GLN A 281 -3.17 -26.84 3.86
C GLN A 281 -4.25 -27.34 2.88
N SER A 282 -5.52 -27.01 3.11
CA SER A 282 -6.66 -27.53 2.37
C SER A 282 -7.18 -26.62 1.26
N SER A 283 -6.97 -25.30 1.32
CA SER A 283 -7.46 -24.38 0.30
C SER A 283 -6.91 -22.96 0.47
N CYS A 284 -6.60 -22.31 -0.65
CA CYS A 284 -6.40 -20.87 -0.68
C CYS A 284 -7.76 -20.15 -0.48
N SER A 285 -7.81 -19.16 0.42
CA SER A 285 -9.03 -18.45 0.81
C SER A 285 -8.96 -16.92 0.69
N ASN A 286 -7.92 -16.37 0.07
CA ASN A 286 -7.73 -14.93 -0.09
C ASN A 286 -7.91 -14.44 -1.55
N GLN A 287 -7.73 -13.14 -1.78
CA GLN A 287 -7.89 -12.50 -3.10
C GLN A 287 -6.83 -12.96 -4.14
N LEU A 288 -5.80 -13.70 -3.71
CA LEU A 288 -4.65 -14.11 -4.53
C LEU A 288 -4.71 -15.58 -4.96
N CYS A 289 -5.87 -16.23 -4.83
CA CYS A 289 -6.03 -17.64 -5.17
C CYS A 289 -6.10 -17.94 -6.68
N ALA A 290 -6.23 -16.90 -7.51
CA ALA A 290 -6.22 -17.01 -8.97
C ALA A 290 -4.81 -16.98 -9.57
N ILE A 291 -3.76 -16.80 -8.75
CA ILE A 291 -2.39 -16.63 -9.25
C ILE A 291 -1.90 -17.90 -9.96
N GLU A 292 -1.41 -17.71 -11.18
CA GLU A 292 -0.75 -18.70 -12.01
C GLU A 292 0.78 -18.52 -12.01
N THR A 293 1.26 -17.27 -11.91
CA THR A 293 2.68 -16.93 -11.86
C THR A 293 2.98 -16.02 -10.69
N LEU A 294 3.88 -16.47 -9.80
CA LEU A 294 4.35 -15.69 -8.66
C LEU A 294 5.87 -15.51 -8.72
N ASN A 295 6.31 -14.25 -8.77
CA ASN A 295 7.72 -13.91 -8.71
C ASN A 295 8.04 -13.13 -7.43
N LEU A 296 8.83 -13.76 -6.56
CA LEU A 296 9.35 -13.24 -5.29
C LEU A 296 10.90 -13.21 -5.30
N THR A 297 11.51 -13.26 -6.49
CA THR A 297 12.96 -13.25 -6.65
C THR A 297 13.58 -12.00 -6.02
N ASN A 298 14.77 -12.10 -5.42
CA ASN A 298 15.48 -10.98 -4.82
C ASN A 298 14.66 -10.28 -3.71
N ASN A 299 14.30 -11.05 -2.67
CA ASN A 299 13.63 -10.58 -1.46
C ASN A 299 14.41 -11.07 -0.22
N SER A 300 13.79 -11.06 0.96
CA SER A 300 14.42 -11.48 2.22
C SER A 300 13.69 -12.67 2.85
N LEU A 301 13.21 -13.60 2.03
CA LEU A 301 12.58 -14.84 2.51
C LEU A 301 13.65 -15.75 3.12
N THR A 302 13.48 -16.15 4.38
CA THR A 302 14.44 -17.03 5.09
C THR A 302 14.04 -18.50 5.13
N THR A 303 12.76 -18.77 4.87
CA THR A 303 12.16 -20.11 4.89
C THR A 303 11.47 -20.38 3.56
N PHE A 304 11.51 -21.62 3.10
CA PHE A 304 10.77 -22.02 1.90
C PHE A 304 9.26 -21.73 2.07
N PRO A 305 8.64 -20.94 1.17
CA PRO A 305 7.27 -20.46 1.35
C PRO A 305 6.23 -21.50 0.94
N ALA A 306 6.19 -22.67 1.58
CA ALA A 306 5.34 -23.80 1.19
C ALA A 306 3.84 -23.45 1.07
N VAL A 307 3.37 -22.43 1.79
CA VAL A 307 1.97 -21.94 1.76
C VAL A 307 1.53 -21.46 0.37
N VAL A 308 2.45 -21.01 -0.49
CA VAL A 308 2.11 -20.56 -1.86
C VAL A 308 1.68 -21.73 -2.75
N LEU A 309 2.14 -22.95 -2.44
CA LEU A 309 1.79 -24.16 -3.18
C LEU A 309 0.34 -24.62 -2.91
N ASN A 310 -0.35 -24.00 -1.94
CA ASN A 310 -1.78 -24.23 -1.71
C ASN A 310 -2.66 -23.44 -2.70
N ILE A 311 -2.07 -22.61 -3.57
CA ILE A 311 -2.76 -21.94 -4.66
C ILE A 311 -2.96 -22.95 -5.79
N GLY A 312 -4.19 -23.41 -5.99
CA GLY A 312 -4.50 -24.52 -6.92
C GLY A 312 -4.18 -24.23 -8.38
N ASN A 313 -4.12 -22.96 -8.78
CA ASN A 313 -3.83 -22.54 -10.16
C ASN A 313 -2.34 -22.22 -10.40
N LEU A 314 -1.48 -22.32 -9.38
CA LEU A 314 -0.09 -21.91 -9.49
C LEU A 314 0.68 -22.83 -10.46
N GLN A 315 1.27 -22.24 -11.49
CA GLN A 315 2.05 -22.92 -12.52
C GLN A 315 3.53 -22.57 -12.43
N GLU A 316 3.85 -21.33 -12.07
CA GLU A 316 5.22 -20.82 -12.07
C GLU A 316 5.54 -20.09 -10.77
N LEU A 317 6.66 -20.44 -10.14
CA LEU A 317 7.10 -19.85 -8.87
C LEU A 317 8.60 -19.54 -8.89
N TYR A 318 8.94 -18.27 -8.73
CA TYR A 318 10.32 -17.80 -8.70
C TYR A 318 10.63 -17.21 -7.33
N ILE A 319 11.54 -17.83 -6.58
CA ILE A 319 11.94 -17.43 -5.22
C ILE A 319 13.47 -17.39 -5.07
N ALA A 320 14.20 -17.28 -6.18
CA ALA A 320 15.66 -17.20 -6.17
C ALA A 320 16.18 -15.88 -5.60
N HIS A 321 17.46 -15.84 -5.24
CA HIS A 321 18.11 -14.68 -4.63
C HIS A 321 17.42 -14.20 -3.34
N ASN A 322 16.98 -15.13 -2.51
CA ASN A 322 16.49 -14.85 -1.16
C ASN A 322 17.54 -15.31 -0.13
N ASP A 323 17.13 -15.40 1.14
CA ASP A 323 17.94 -15.90 2.25
C ASP A 323 17.48 -17.30 2.68
N ILE A 324 16.95 -18.13 1.76
CA ILE A 324 16.36 -19.42 2.09
C ILE A 324 17.48 -20.41 2.42
N THR A 325 17.52 -20.87 3.67
CA THR A 325 18.52 -21.86 4.12
C THR A 325 17.93 -23.23 4.44
N ASP A 326 16.63 -23.29 4.76
CA ASP A 326 15.94 -24.55 5.07
C ASP A 326 15.26 -25.14 3.83
N PHE A 327 15.80 -26.26 3.35
CA PHE A 327 15.30 -27.02 2.21
C PHE A 327 14.69 -28.37 2.62
N ASN A 328 14.32 -28.52 3.90
CA ASN A 328 13.60 -29.69 4.37
C ASN A 328 12.11 -29.57 4.00
N VAL A 329 11.62 -30.51 3.19
CA VAL A 329 10.24 -30.48 2.69
C VAL A 329 9.55 -31.84 2.87
N THR A 330 8.22 -31.81 2.95
CA THR A 330 7.42 -33.03 2.94
C THR A 330 7.35 -33.63 1.53
N ASN A 331 7.01 -34.91 1.42
CA ASN A 331 6.73 -35.55 0.13
C ASN A 331 5.63 -34.81 -0.66
N ALA A 332 4.60 -34.30 0.02
CA ALA A 332 3.52 -33.55 -0.61
C ALA A 332 4.04 -32.22 -1.21
N THR A 333 4.80 -31.46 -0.45
CA THR A 333 5.44 -30.20 -0.89
C THR A 333 6.38 -30.45 -2.07
N PHE A 334 7.22 -31.48 -2.01
CA PHE A 334 8.14 -31.82 -3.10
C PHE A 334 7.40 -32.19 -4.39
N ASN A 335 6.34 -32.99 -4.30
CA ASN A 335 5.52 -33.34 -5.46
C ASN A 335 4.81 -32.11 -6.06
N ALA A 336 4.33 -31.18 -5.22
CA ALA A 336 3.74 -29.94 -5.67
C ALA A 336 4.77 -29.07 -6.44
N ILE A 337 6.00 -28.94 -5.92
CA ILE A 337 7.10 -28.24 -6.62
C ILE A 337 7.38 -28.91 -7.97
N LYS A 338 7.46 -30.25 -7.99
CA LYS A 338 7.71 -31.01 -9.22
C LYS A 338 6.63 -30.84 -10.28
N SER A 339 5.36 -30.62 -9.87
CA SER A 339 4.26 -30.40 -10.81
C SER A 339 4.19 -28.99 -11.40
N LEU A 340 4.93 -28.02 -10.85
CA LEU A 340 5.03 -26.68 -11.43
C LEU A 340 5.62 -26.77 -12.85
N LYS A 341 5.19 -25.87 -13.73
CA LYS A 341 5.73 -25.72 -15.08
C LYS A 341 7.13 -25.11 -15.06
N ALA A 342 7.35 -24.14 -14.17
CA ALA A 342 8.64 -23.52 -13.93
C ALA A 342 8.82 -23.24 -12.44
N PHE A 343 10.02 -23.45 -11.94
CA PHE A 343 10.38 -23.17 -10.56
C PHE A 343 11.84 -22.76 -10.46
N GLU A 344 12.12 -21.71 -9.70
CA GLU A 344 13.48 -21.26 -9.41
C GLU A 344 13.58 -20.91 -7.92
N SER A 345 14.65 -21.34 -7.27
CA SER A 345 14.91 -21.03 -5.86
C SER A 345 16.38 -20.87 -5.58
N ASP A 346 16.68 -20.39 -4.38
CA ASP A 346 18.01 -20.58 -3.79
C ASP A 346 18.37 -22.07 -3.74
N LEU A 347 19.66 -22.34 -3.54
CA LEU A 347 20.20 -23.68 -3.42
C LEU A 347 20.61 -23.95 -1.96
N PRO A 348 20.45 -25.19 -1.46
CA PRO A 348 20.98 -25.54 -0.15
C PRO A 348 22.49 -25.38 -0.13
N ASP A 349 23.05 -25.07 1.05
CA ASP A 349 24.49 -25.09 1.24
C ASP A 349 25.04 -26.47 0.86
N THR A 350 26.19 -26.47 0.18
CA THR A 350 27.02 -27.65 -0.10
C THR A 350 27.28 -28.52 1.14
N SER A 351 27.30 -27.94 2.33
CA SER A 351 27.51 -28.65 3.60
C SER A 351 26.22 -29.17 4.25
N ALA A 352 25.05 -28.87 3.67
CA ALA A 352 23.76 -29.23 4.24
C ALA A 352 23.60 -30.76 4.34
N ILE A 353 23.20 -31.22 5.52
CA ILE A 353 22.88 -32.61 5.79
C ILE A 353 21.35 -32.77 5.72
N CYS A 354 20.88 -33.91 5.23
CA CYS A 354 19.45 -34.26 5.19
C CYS A 354 19.12 -35.33 6.25
N PRO A 355 19.01 -34.96 7.54
CA PRO A 355 18.69 -35.91 8.59
C PRO A 355 17.22 -36.35 8.51
N GLY A 356 16.97 -37.65 8.35
CA GLY A 356 15.60 -38.20 8.32
C GLY A 356 14.91 -38.10 6.95
N GLY A 357 15.65 -37.76 5.89
CA GLY A 357 15.13 -37.68 4.53
C GLY A 357 16.10 -38.19 3.47
N THR A 358 15.73 -37.96 2.22
CA THR A 358 16.57 -38.22 1.05
C THR A 358 16.68 -36.95 0.22
N TRP A 359 17.89 -36.62 -0.24
CA TRP A 359 18.09 -35.53 -1.18
C TRP A 359 17.46 -35.90 -2.53
N GLN A 360 16.50 -35.08 -2.98
CA GLN A 360 15.87 -35.20 -4.29
C GLN A 360 15.99 -33.88 -5.04
N THR A 361 15.83 -33.91 -6.36
CA THR A 361 16.00 -32.72 -7.23
C THR A 361 14.74 -32.50 -8.07
N ALA A 362 14.31 -31.24 -8.14
CA ALA A 362 13.22 -30.78 -9.00
C ALA A 362 13.59 -29.40 -9.56
N HIS A 363 13.36 -29.16 -10.86
CA HIS A 363 13.58 -27.85 -11.51
C HIS A 363 14.98 -27.23 -11.24
N SER A 364 16.01 -28.07 -11.14
CA SER A 364 17.40 -27.69 -10.83
C SER A 364 17.70 -27.33 -9.36
N SER A 365 16.71 -27.40 -8.46
CA SER A 365 16.88 -27.21 -7.02
C SER A 365 16.90 -28.54 -6.25
N LYS A 366 17.72 -28.63 -5.20
CA LYS A 366 17.83 -29.81 -4.33
C LYS A 366 17.06 -29.62 -3.02
N PHE A 367 16.29 -30.63 -2.64
CA PHE A 367 15.47 -30.63 -1.43
C PHE A 367 15.73 -31.88 -0.59
N CYS A 368 15.75 -31.71 0.72
CA CYS A 368 15.76 -32.83 1.66
C CYS A 368 14.32 -33.27 1.89
N VAL A 369 13.93 -34.41 1.32
CA VAL A 369 12.55 -34.89 1.37
C VAL A 369 12.41 -35.93 2.47
N ALA A 370 11.55 -35.65 3.46
CA ALA A 370 11.35 -36.54 4.60
C ALA A 370 10.86 -37.94 4.18
N ASN A 371 11.48 -38.99 4.75
CA ASN A 371 11.02 -40.37 4.54
C ASN A 371 9.75 -40.62 5.38
N SER A 372 8.65 -41.00 4.74
CA SER A 372 7.36 -41.27 5.38
C SER A 372 7.33 -42.45 6.38
N THR A 373 8.49 -43.02 6.74
CA THR A 373 8.59 -44.25 7.53
C THR A 373 9.20 -44.10 8.93
N ILE A 374 9.48 -42.88 9.41
CA ILE A 374 9.78 -42.71 10.84
C ILE A 374 8.47 -42.38 11.56
N ALA A 375 7.70 -43.43 11.83
CA ALA A 375 6.92 -43.44 13.06
C ALA A 375 7.93 -43.22 14.18
N THR A 376 7.79 -42.12 14.92
CA THR A 376 8.41 -41.98 16.24
C THR A 376 8.05 -43.24 17.02
N SER A 377 9.02 -44.14 17.13
CA SER A 377 8.95 -45.21 18.10
C SER A 377 8.95 -44.50 19.44
N GLU A 378 7.81 -44.49 20.12
CA GLU A 378 7.79 -44.20 21.55
C GLU A 378 8.83 -45.13 22.18
N SER A 379 9.99 -44.57 22.50
CA SER A 379 11.01 -45.27 23.25
C SER A 379 10.40 -45.53 24.62
N SER A 380 9.97 -46.77 24.79
CA SER A 380 9.54 -47.36 26.04
C SER A 380 10.48 -46.94 27.16
N SER A 381 9.89 -46.39 28.20
CA SER A 381 10.53 -45.98 29.44
C SER A 381 11.18 -47.17 30.14
N GLY A 382 12.46 -47.40 29.83
CA GLY A 382 13.35 -48.20 30.65
C GLY A 382 13.56 -47.50 32.00
N THR A 383 13.07 -48.12 33.07
CA THR A 383 13.26 -47.68 34.45
C THR A 383 14.75 -47.58 34.78
N CYS A 384 15.25 -46.37 34.99
CA CYS A 384 16.61 -46.13 35.45
C CYS A 384 16.57 -45.48 36.85
N THR A 385 16.75 -46.31 37.88
CA THR A 385 16.69 -45.96 39.31
C THR A 385 17.87 -45.07 39.79
N GLN A 386 18.48 -44.27 38.90
CA GLN A 386 19.61 -43.39 39.22
C GLN A 386 19.38 -41.90 38.92
N CYS A 387 18.20 -41.49 38.48
CA CYS A 387 17.92 -40.08 38.14
C CYS A 387 17.49 -39.20 39.33
N ILE A 388 17.28 -39.76 40.53
CA ILE A 388 16.68 -39.02 41.66
C ILE A 388 17.72 -38.20 42.47
N THR A 389 19.01 -38.48 42.35
CA THR A 389 20.05 -37.77 43.14
C THR A 389 20.59 -36.50 42.47
N TYR A 390 20.51 -36.38 41.14
CA TYR A 390 21.05 -35.22 40.41
C TYR A 390 20.09 -34.02 40.35
N VAL A 391 18.78 -34.23 40.46
CA VAL A 391 17.78 -33.15 40.41
C VAL A 391 17.78 -32.30 41.69
N GLY A 392 18.15 -32.88 42.84
CA GLY A 392 18.20 -32.17 44.12
C GLY A 392 19.35 -31.16 44.26
N ILE A 393 20.52 -31.49 43.69
CA ILE A 393 21.73 -30.65 43.81
C ILE A 393 21.65 -29.43 42.89
N ILE A 394 21.10 -29.60 41.68
CA ILE A 394 20.93 -28.51 40.70
C ILE A 394 19.84 -27.54 41.17
N GLY A 395 18.75 -28.04 41.75
CA GLY A 395 17.69 -27.19 42.32
C GLY A 395 18.17 -26.33 43.50
N GLY A 396 19.01 -26.88 44.38
CA GLY A 396 19.58 -26.15 45.52
C GLY A 396 20.51 -25.00 45.10
N CYS A 397 21.37 -25.23 44.10
CA CYS A 397 22.30 -24.21 43.61
C CYS A 397 21.57 -23.03 42.91
N ILE A 398 20.47 -23.31 42.22
CA ILE A 398 19.66 -22.27 41.55
C ILE A 398 19.00 -21.34 42.58
N ILE A 399 18.50 -21.88 43.70
CA ILE A 399 17.84 -21.08 44.74
C ILE A 399 18.83 -20.14 45.44
N VAL A 400 20.05 -20.61 45.73
CA VAL A 400 21.10 -19.76 46.34
C VAL A 400 21.55 -18.66 45.38
N ALA A 401 21.70 -18.96 44.08
CA ALA A 401 22.04 -17.97 43.07
C ALA A 401 20.96 -16.88 42.93
N LEU A 402 19.68 -17.25 42.99
CA LEU A 402 18.55 -16.31 42.92
C LEU A 402 18.50 -15.37 44.14
N ILE A 403 18.81 -15.87 45.34
CA ILE A 403 18.86 -15.04 46.55
C ILE A 403 19.99 -14.00 46.48
N VAL A 404 21.17 -14.39 45.99
CA VAL A 404 22.30 -13.47 45.78
C VAL A 404 21.97 -12.40 44.73
N LEU A 405 21.28 -12.77 43.65
CA LEU A 405 20.89 -11.87 42.57
C LEU A 405 19.87 -10.82 43.04
N VAL A 406 18.91 -11.21 43.88
CA VAL A 406 17.91 -10.30 44.46
C VAL A 406 18.56 -9.30 45.44
N LEU A 407 19.50 -9.76 46.27
CA LEU A 407 20.25 -8.87 47.17
C LEU A 407 21.15 -7.90 46.40
N TRP A 408 21.76 -8.36 45.30
CA TRP A 408 22.58 -7.53 44.43
C TRP A 408 21.74 -6.48 43.68
N GLN A 409 20.57 -6.85 43.16
CA GLN A 409 19.63 -5.94 42.51
C GLN A 409 19.14 -4.85 43.47
N ARG A 410 18.74 -5.21 44.70
CA ARG A 410 18.32 -4.22 45.71
C ARG A 410 19.41 -3.21 46.08
N SER A 411 20.69 -3.61 46.05
CA SER A 411 21.83 -2.70 46.28
C SER A 411 22.11 -1.75 45.11
N ARG A 412 21.70 -2.13 43.89
CA ARG A 412 21.92 -1.39 42.65
C ARG A 412 20.81 -0.37 42.42
N THR A 413 19.57 -0.69 42.79
CA THR A 413 18.42 0.23 42.68
C THR A 413 18.53 1.42 43.65
N ARG A 414 19.13 1.22 44.83
CA ARG A 414 19.39 2.34 45.77
C ARG A 414 20.44 3.34 45.26
N ARG A 415 21.28 2.98 44.28
CA ARG A 415 22.31 3.86 43.72
C ARG A 415 21.86 4.71 42.52
N ARG A 416 20.64 4.53 42.00
CA ARG A 416 20.15 5.24 40.79
C ARG A 416 19.10 6.33 41.05
N ALA A 417 18.83 6.70 42.29
CA ALA A 417 17.84 7.73 42.63
C ALA A 417 18.38 9.18 42.61
N LEU A 418 19.51 9.46 41.93
CA LEU A 418 20.15 10.79 41.99
C LEU A 418 20.72 11.25 40.65
N SER A 419 19.90 11.26 39.60
CA SER A 419 20.17 12.05 38.38
C SER A 419 18.98 11.97 37.43
N ALA A 420 18.18 13.03 37.44
CA ALA A 420 17.08 13.26 36.51
C ALA A 420 17.55 14.09 35.29
N SER A 421 16.84 13.94 34.17
CA SER A 421 16.36 14.98 33.23
C SER A 421 16.70 14.83 31.73
N LEU A 422 15.68 15.18 30.92
CA LEU A 422 15.63 15.68 29.52
C LEU A 422 15.30 14.74 28.33
N VAL A 423 14.01 14.76 27.95
CA VAL A 423 13.38 15.15 26.65
C VAL A 423 13.56 14.31 25.33
N SER A 424 12.38 13.92 24.77
CA SER A 424 11.90 13.85 23.35
C SER A 424 12.37 12.78 22.33
N SER A 425 11.42 11.93 21.91
CA SER A 425 10.91 11.69 20.52
C SER A 425 10.58 10.19 20.26
N PRO A 426 9.41 9.82 19.68
CA PRO A 426 9.04 8.41 19.49
C PRO A 426 9.58 7.88 18.14
N SER A 427 10.83 7.43 18.14
CA SER A 427 11.44 6.66 17.05
C SER A 427 12.16 5.45 17.63
N SER A 428 11.39 4.45 18.10
CA SER A 428 11.94 3.19 18.57
C SER A 428 10.85 2.13 18.79
N TYR A 429 10.15 1.71 17.73
CA TYR A 429 9.24 0.55 17.86
C TYR A 429 9.55 -0.63 16.93
N TYR A 430 10.54 -0.54 16.04
CA TYR A 430 10.94 -1.67 15.18
C TYR A 430 12.39 -2.15 15.36
N LEU A 431 13.10 -1.70 16.39
CA LEU A 431 14.44 -2.21 16.73
C LEU A 431 14.51 -2.87 18.12
N ALA A 432 13.67 -3.89 18.35
CA ALA A 432 13.88 -4.80 19.48
C ALA A 432 13.28 -6.19 19.21
N ARG A 433 14.00 -7.03 18.45
CA ARG A 433 13.87 -8.49 18.63
C ARG A 433 15.17 -9.23 18.36
N SER A 434 16.17 -8.91 19.17
CA SER A 434 17.20 -9.87 19.59
C SER A 434 17.53 -9.53 21.04
N GLY A 435 17.29 -10.47 21.95
CA GLY A 435 17.57 -10.27 23.38
C GLY A 435 16.38 -10.63 24.27
N ASN A 436 16.59 -11.64 25.09
CA ASN A 436 15.66 -12.21 26.04
C ASN A 436 15.48 -11.26 27.25
N GLU A 437 14.35 -10.55 27.35
CA GLU A 437 13.95 -9.83 28.57
C GLU A 437 12.45 -10.03 28.85
N THR A 438 12.15 -10.59 30.03
CA THR A 438 10.82 -10.66 30.60
C THR A 438 10.36 -9.27 31.05
N VAL A 439 9.40 -8.69 30.33
CA VAL A 439 8.80 -7.39 30.65
C VAL A 439 7.66 -7.56 31.64
N ASN A 440 7.74 -6.77 32.71
CA ASN A 440 6.73 -6.62 33.75
C ASN A 440 5.52 -5.87 33.15
N ILE A 441 4.37 -6.53 33.08
CA ILE A 441 3.13 -5.99 32.51
C ILE A 441 2.43 -5.12 33.55
N GLN A 442 2.52 -3.80 33.39
CA GLN A 442 1.40 -2.90 33.69
C GLN A 442 0.90 -2.37 32.35
N ILE A 443 0.00 -3.13 31.72
CA ILE A 443 -0.66 -2.76 30.46
C ILE A 443 -1.96 -2.04 30.79
N SER A 444 -2.11 -0.84 30.22
CA SER A 444 -3.41 -0.22 30.01
C SER A 444 -4.08 -0.96 28.84
N ASP A 445 -5.13 -1.72 29.14
CA ASP A 445 -5.81 -2.76 28.33
C ASP A 445 -6.33 -2.36 26.92
N LYS A 446 -6.10 -1.13 26.44
CA LYS A 446 -6.55 -0.70 25.10
C LYS A 446 -5.52 -0.90 23.99
N SER A 447 -4.22 -0.70 24.28
CA SER A 447 -3.19 -0.67 23.23
C SER A 447 -2.74 -2.07 22.76
N ALA A 448 -2.74 -3.08 23.64
CA ALA A 448 -2.34 -4.44 23.26
C ALA A 448 -3.38 -5.14 22.38
N THR A 449 -4.66 -4.82 22.59
CA THR A 449 -5.78 -5.41 21.85
C THR A 449 -5.88 -4.87 20.43
N GLU A 450 -5.58 -3.58 20.22
CA GLU A 450 -5.44 -2.98 18.89
C GLU A 450 -4.24 -3.57 18.13
N ALA A 451 -3.10 -3.75 18.80
CA ALA A 451 -1.90 -4.34 18.18
C ALA A 451 -2.09 -5.79 17.72
N LEU A 452 -2.89 -6.60 18.44
CA LEU A 452 -3.24 -7.97 18.03
C LEU A 452 -4.25 -8.02 16.87
N LEU A 453 -5.09 -6.99 16.74
CA LEU A 453 -6.03 -6.86 15.62
C LEU A 453 -5.34 -6.37 14.33
N GLU A 454 -4.18 -5.75 14.46
CA GLU A 454 -3.32 -5.25 13.37
C GLU A 454 -2.19 -6.23 12.99
N ASP A 455 -2.10 -7.39 13.65
CA ASP A 455 -1.06 -8.39 13.36
C ASP A 455 -1.28 -9.05 11.98
N PRO A 456 -0.30 -8.97 11.06
CA PRO A 456 -0.46 -9.44 9.69
C PRO A 456 -0.69 -10.96 9.58
N VAL A 457 -0.24 -11.77 10.54
CA VAL A 457 -0.46 -13.23 10.55
C VAL A 457 -1.85 -13.57 11.08
N ILE A 458 -2.34 -12.81 12.05
CA ILE A 458 -3.69 -12.99 12.62
C ILE A 458 -4.75 -12.51 11.62
N ILE A 459 -4.49 -11.41 10.91
CA ILE A 459 -5.42 -10.83 9.93
C ILE A 459 -5.59 -11.73 8.71
N THR A 460 -4.51 -12.28 8.14
CA THR A 460 -4.60 -13.14 6.94
C THR A 460 -5.37 -14.43 7.19
N ASN A 461 -5.48 -14.85 8.46
CA ASN A 461 -6.19 -16.05 8.88
C ASN A 461 -7.53 -15.77 9.56
N ARG A 462 -7.99 -14.52 9.51
CA ARG A 462 -9.23 -14.10 10.17
C ARG A 462 -10.44 -14.49 9.33
N ILE A 463 -11.31 -15.29 9.92
CA ILE A 463 -12.58 -15.68 9.30
C ILE A 463 -13.58 -14.52 9.41
N ASN A 464 -14.35 -14.27 8.35
CA ASN A 464 -15.38 -13.24 8.36
C ASN A 464 -16.45 -13.58 9.41
N TYR A 465 -16.79 -12.62 10.27
CA TYR A 465 -17.83 -12.79 11.29
C TYR A 465 -19.18 -13.24 10.68
N LYS A 466 -19.50 -12.81 9.45
CA LYS A 466 -20.74 -13.19 8.75
C LYS A 466 -20.79 -14.67 8.36
N GLU A 467 -19.64 -15.33 8.27
CA GLU A 467 -19.49 -16.73 7.91
C GLU A 467 -19.48 -17.66 9.14
N ILE A 468 -19.51 -17.10 10.35
CA ILE A 468 -19.49 -17.85 11.59
C ILE A 468 -20.82 -17.70 12.33
N LYS A 469 -21.43 -18.82 12.69
CA LYS A 469 -22.52 -18.83 13.68
C LYS A 469 -21.90 -19.00 15.06
N LEU A 470 -21.87 -17.92 15.84
CA LEU A 470 -21.42 -17.96 17.22
C LEU A 470 -22.35 -18.80 18.09
N GLY A 471 -21.77 -19.78 18.75
CA GLY A 471 -22.37 -20.62 19.78
C GLY A 471 -22.05 -20.10 21.19
N LYS A 472 -21.87 -21.03 22.13
CA LYS A 472 -21.71 -20.71 23.54
C LYS A 472 -20.37 -20.01 23.82
N CYS A 473 -20.41 -18.96 24.63
CA CYS A 473 -19.20 -18.36 25.20
C CYS A 473 -18.53 -19.34 26.17
N LEU A 474 -17.27 -19.70 25.90
CA LEU A 474 -16.50 -20.65 26.70
C LEU A 474 -15.70 -19.96 27.80
N SER A 475 -15.18 -18.76 27.52
CA SER A 475 -14.32 -18.04 28.46
C SER A 475 -14.40 -16.53 28.25
N ARG A 476 -14.26 -15.79 29.35
CA ARG A 476 -14.14 -14.33 29.37
C ARG A 476 -12.92 -13.97 30.22
N GLY A 477 -11.94 -13.30 29.64
CA GLY A 477 -10.72 -12.88 30.34
C GLY A 477 -10.18 -11.55 29.84
N GLY A 478 -9.05 -11.11 30.40
CA GLY A 478 -8.41 -9.82 30.07
C GLY A 478 -7.96 -9.68 28.62
N PHE A 479 -7.87 -10.80 27.87
CA PHE A 479 -7.49 -10.82 26.46
C PHE A 479 -8.67 -11.05 25.49
N GLY A 480 -9.91 -10.98 25.98
CA GLY A 480 -11.11 -11.05 25.15
C GLY A 480 -12.07 -12.19 25.48
N LEU A 481 -12.98 -12.44 24.55
CA LEU A 481 -14.06 -13.41 24.67
C LEU A 481 -13.79 -14.61 23.74
N VAL A 482 -13.87 -15.82 24.28
CA VAL A 482 -13.74 -17.06 23.51
C VAL A 482 -15.12 -17.70 23.36
N PHE A 483 -15.49 -18.06 22.14
CA PHE A 483 -16.77 -18.70 21.81
C PHE A 483 -16.53 -20.00 21.05
N VAL A 484 -17.42 -20.97 21.24
CA VAL A 484 -17.62 -22.03 20.23
C VAL A 484 -18.29 -21.37 19.03
N GLY A 485 -17.85 -21.67 17.81
CA GLY A 485 -18.50 -21.22 16.59
C GLY A 485 -18.66 -22.37 15.60
N GLU A 486 -19.71 -22.32 14.79
CA GLU A 486 -19.92 -23.20 13.65
C GLU A 486 -19.63 -22.40 12.38
N TYR A 487 -18.65 -22.83 11.58
CA TYR A 487 -18.29 -22.19 10.31
C TYR A 487 -19.28 -22.62 9.22
N LYS A 488 -19.78 -21.65 8.44
CA LYS A 488 -20.78 -21.87 7.39
C LYS A 488 -20.20 -21.76 5.98
N GLY A 489 -18.91 -22.07 5.80
CA GLY A 489 -18.24 -22.11 4.50
C GLY A 489 -18.01 -23.52 4.00
#